data_AF-A0A150HW86-F1
#
_entry.id   AF-A0A150HW86-F1
#
_cell.length_a   1.000
_cell.length_b   1.000
_cell.length_c   1.000
_cell.angle_alpha   90.00
_cell.angle_beta   90.00
_cell.angle_gamma   90.00
#
_symmetry.space_group_name_H-M   'P 1'
#
loop_
_entity.id
_entity.type
_entity.pdbx_description
1 polymer ?
#
loop_
_entity_poly.entity_id
_entity_poly.type
_entity_poly.pdbx_seq_one_letter_code
_entity_poly.pdbx_strand_id
1 'polypeptide(L)'
;MKYIILLVTSLLLTEYAFARETNSIRSSYELVVVGDSESDLLRKMGRSSPRYFIHREGRRSCAVTEYIYDIDMQTYTVWVCNGKVFRIDVINK
;
A
#
# COMPACT_ATOMS: atom_id res chain seq x y z
N MET A 1 15.73 -19.15 -41.23
CA MET A 1 15.58 -17.76 -40.72
C MET A 1 14.19 -17.45 -40.17
N LYS A 2 13.10 -17.89 -40.82
CA LYS A 2 11.70 -17.64 -40.39
C LYS A 2 11.38 -18.06 -38.94
N TYR A 3 11.90 -19.20 -38.47
CA TYR A 3 11.63 -19.69 -37.11
C TYR A 3 12.43 -18.99 -36.02
N ILE A 4 13.59 -18.42 -36.36
CA ILE A 4 14.43 -17.68 -35.40
C ILE A 4 13.76 -16.35 -35.05
N ILE A 5 13.23 -15.66 -36.06
CA ILE A 5 12.50 -14.40 -35.86
C ILE A 5 11.26 -14.63 -34.96
N LEU A 6 10.54 -15.72 -35.20
CA LEU A 6 9.34 -16.08 -34.44
C LEU A 6 9.64 -16.38 -32.97
N LEU A 7 10.77 -17.05 -32.71
CA LEU A 7 11.24 -17.36 -31.36
C LEU A 7 11.70 -16.10 -30.61
N VAL A 8 12.39 -15.18 -31.30
CA VAL A 8 12.81 -13.89 -30.71
C VAL A 8 11.60 -13.01 -30.39
N THR A 9 10.59 -12.96 -31.25
CA THR A 9 9.35 -12.20 -30.97
C THR A 9 8.54 -12.78 -29.81
N SER A 10 8.60 -14.11 -29.58
CA SER A 10 7.89 -14.75 -28.47
C SER A 10 8.51 -14.46 -27.10
N LEU A 11 9.83 -14.23 -27.03
CA LEU A 11 10.50 -13.92 -25.75
C LEU A 11 10.25 -12.48 -25.29
N LEU A 12 9.82 -11.58 -26.17
CA LEU A 12 9.57 -10.17 -25.84
C LEU A 12 8.19 -9.91 -25.22
N LEU A 13 7.37 -10.95 -25.05
CA LEU A 13 6.04 -10.86 -24.42
C LEU A 13 6.08 -11.02 -22.90
N THR A 14 7.25 -10.89 -22.26
CA THR A 14 7.32 -10.90 -20.79
C THR A 14 6.48 -9.75 -20.23
N GLU A 15 5.43 -10.09 -19.51
CA GLU A 15 4.52 -9.12 -18.90
C GLU A 15 5.26 -8.29 -17.84
N TYR A 16 5.19 -6.96 -17.97
CA TYR A 16 5.74 -6.04 -16.97
C TYR A 16 4.77 -5.97 -15.78
N ALA A 17 5.04 -6.74 -14.73
CA ALA A 17 4.36 -6.57 -13.45
C ALA A 17 4.94 -5.34 -12.72
N PHE A 18 4.33 -4.17 -12.93
CA PHE A 18 4.66 -2.98 -12.14
C PHE A 18 4.08 -3.11 -10.74
N ALA A 19 4.93 -3.04 -9.71
CA ALA A 19 4.48 -2.81 -8.35
C ALA A 19 3.86 -1.41 -8.27
N ARG A 20 2.54 -1.33 -8.14
CA ARG A 20 1.82 -0.05 -8.02
C ARG A 20 1.72 0.32 -6.56
N GLU A 21 2.34 1.43 -6.17
CA GLU A 21 2.14 2.02 -4.85
C GLU A 21 0.66 2.41 -4.68
N THR A 22 0.06 1.96 -3.58
CA THR A 22 -1.33 2.28 -3.26
C THR A 22 -1.35 3.55 -2.44
N ASN A 23 -1.92 4.62 -2.98
CA ASN A 23 -1.91 5.92 -2.30
C ASN A 23 -3.19 6.22 -1.53
N SER A 24 -4.16 5.30 -1.56
CA SER A 24 -5.47 5.52 -0.96
C SER A 24 -6.19 4.24 -0.57
N ILE A 25 -6.98 4.33 0.48
CA ILE A 25 -7.97 3.33 0.92
C ILE A 25 -9.36 3.93 0.72
N ARG A 26 -10.35 3.08 0.41
CA ARG A 26 -11.75 3.50 0.38
C ARG A 26 -12.56 2.68 1.38
N SER A 27 -13.31 3.35 2.26
CA SER A 27 -14.37 2.73 3.05
C SER A 27 -15.67 2.66 2.23
N SER A 28 -16.81 2.41 2.88
CA SER A 28 -18.11 2.42 2.20
C SER A 28 -18.43 3.78 1.53
N TYR A 29 -18.00 4.90 2.13
CA TYR A 29 -18.37 6.24 1.65
C TYR A 29 -17.21 7.25 1.63
N GLU A 30 -16.12 6.96 2.34
CA GLU A 30 -15.03 7.92 2.53
C GLU A 30 -13.70 7.38 1.99
N LEU A 31 -12.80 8.31 1.63
CA LEU A 31 -11.47 8.02 1.12
C LEU A 31 -10.42 8.44 2.15
N VAL A 32 -9.48 7.56 2.44
CA VAL A 32 -8.24 7.90 3.15
C VAL A 32 -7.11 7.94 2.14
N VAL A 33 -6.28 8.97 2.21
CA VAL A 33 -5.09 9.11 1.34
C VAL A 33 -3.83 9.33 2.16
N VAL A 34 -2.68 9.11 1.55
CA VAL A 34 -1.40 9.52 2.12
C VAL A 34 -1.44 11.03 2.44
N GLY A 35 -1.07 11.39 3.68
CA GLY A 35 -1.11 12.75 4.21
C GLY A 35 -2.27 13.03 5.16
N ASP A 36 -3.34 12.23 5.13
CA ASP A 36 -4.47 12.35 6.07
C ASP A 36 -3.98 12.20 7.53
N SER A 37 -4.66 12.85 8.47
CA SER A 37 -4.35 12.67 9.88
C SER A 37 -4.76 11.28 10.38
N GLU A 38 -4.13 10.84 11.45
CA GLU A 38 -4.55 9.62 12.16
C GLU A 38 -6.00 9.71 12.64
N SER A 39 -6.44 10.90 13.08
CA SER A 39 -7.83 11.12 13.48
C SER A 39 -8.81 10.96 12.31
N ASP A 40 -8.45 11.43 11.12
CA ASP A 40 -9.27 11.25 9.91
C ASP A 40 -9.30 9.77 9.50
N LEU A 41 -8.16 9.08 9.52
CA LEU A 41 -8.08 7.63 9.30
C LEU A 41 -9.05 6.88 10.23
N LEU A 42 -8.93 7.11 11.54
CA LEU A 42 -9.74 6.42 12.55
C LEU A 42 -11.22 6.78 12.46
N ARG A 43 -11.56 8.00 12.05
CA ARG A 43 -12.95 8.41 11.81
C ARG A 43 -13.55 7.69 10.61
N LYS A 44 -12.81 7.66 9.49
CA LYS A 44 -13.28 7.13 8.18
C LYS A 44 -13.28 5.60 8.13
N MET A 45 -12.33 4.95 8.80
CA MET A 45 -12.10 3.50 8.74
C MET A 45 -12.47 2.76 10.02
N GLY A 46 -12.71 3.49 11.12
CA GLY A 46 -12.87 2.89 12.43
C GLY A 46 -11.54 2.49 13.09
N ARG A 47 -11.64 2.04 14.34
CA ARG A 47 -10.48 1.60 15.13
C ARG A 47 -10.08 0.18 14.74
N SER A 48 -8.84 0.04 14.28
CA SER A 48 -8.14 -1.25 14.21
C SER A 48 -7.18 -1.38 15.40
N SER A 49 -6.71 -2.60 15.68
CA SER A 49 -5.73 -2.85 16.74
C SER A 49 -4.36 -2.31 16.30
N PRO A 50 -3.83 -1.25 16.93
CA PRO A 50 -2.59 -0.63 16.48
C PRO A 50 -1.38 -1.49 16.83
N ARG A 51 -0.39 -1.50 15.93
CA ARG A 51 0.95 -2.03 16.19
C ARG A 51 1.96 -0.90 16.15
N TYR A 52 2.93 -0.93 17.06
CA TYR A 52 3.93 0.13 17.19
C TYR A 52 5.33 -0.40 16.89
N PHE A 53 6.06 0.30 16.03
CA PHE A 53 7.46 -0.02 15.74
C PHE A 53 8.23 1.21 15.26
N ILE A 54 9.57 1.12 15.22
CA ILE A 54 10.40 2.17 14.64
C ILE A 54 10.70 1.80 13.18
N HIS A 55 10.17 2.59 12.23
CA HIS A 55 10.55 2.48 10.83
C HIS A 55 11.84 3.27 10.57
N ARG A 56 12.80 2.67 9.86
CA ARG A 56 14.06 3.30 9.49
C ARG A 56 14.20 3.33 7.98
N GLU A 57 14.46 4.51 7.44
CA GLU A 57 14.73 4.74 6.02
C GLU A 57 16.05 5.50 5.90
N GLY A 58 17.13 4.77 5.67
CA GLY A 58 18.50 5.31 5.70
C GLY A 58 18.83 5.94 7.05
N ARG A 59 19.01 7.27 7.09
CA ARG A 59 19.30 8.03 8.31
C ARG A 59 18.06 8.55 9.04
N ARG A 60 16.87 8.40 8.45
CA ARG A 60 15.61 8.87 9.06
C ARG A 60 14.97 7.72 9.83
N SER A 61 14.40 8.03 10.98
CA SER A 61 13.63 7.09 11.78
C SER A 61 12.32 7.72 12.20
N CYS A 62 11.24 6.94 12.20
CA CYS A 62 9.96 7.37 12.75
C CYS A 62 9.35 6.30 13.66
N ALA A 63 8.72 6.74 14.75
CA ALA A 63 7.81 5.91 15.51
C ALA A 63 6.52 5.76 14.72
N VAL A 64 6.26 4.55 14.23
CA VAL A 64 5.13 4.22 13.38
C VAL A 64 4.04 3.57 14.21
N THR A 65 2.81 4.00 13.96
CA THR A 65 1.59 3.27 14.30
C THR A 65 1.06 2.62 13.04
N GLU A 66 0.96 1.29 13.05
CA GLU A 66 0.39 0.49 11.96
C GLU A 66 -1.04 0.09 12.29
N TYR A 67 -1.91 0.24 11.30
CA TYR A 67 -3.29 -0.21 11.32
C TYR A 67 -3.53 -1.18 10.16
N ILE A 68 -4.23 -2.28 10.43
CA ILE A 68 -4.57 -3.28 9.42
C ILE A 68 -6.08 -3.28 9.21
N TYR A 69 -6.52 -3.24 7.95
CA TYR A 69 -7.92 -3.25 7.54
C TYR A 69 -8.14 -4.30 6.46
N ASP A 70 -9.14 -5.16 6.66
CA ASP A 70 -9.59 -6.12 5.64
C ASP A 70 -10.86 -5.60 4.96
N ILE A 71 -10.79 -5.35 3.66
CA ILE A 71 -11.88 -4.78 2.86
C ILE A 71 -11.91 -5.50 1.52
N ASP A 72 -13.07 -6.03 1.11
CA ASP A 72 -13.28 -6.62 -0.22
C ASP A 72 -12.18 -7.59 -0.69
N MET A 73 -11.81 -8.55 0.16
CA MET A 73 -10.73 -9.54 -0.09
C MET A 73 -9.32 -8.95 -0.21
N GLN A 74 -9.13 -7.70 0.22
CA GLN A 74 -7.83 -7.04 0.28
C GLN A 74 -7.48 -6.73 1.74
N THR A 75 -6.23 -6.99 2.10
CA THR A 75 -5.66 -6.52 3.36
C THR A 75 -4.87 -5.26 3.10
N TYR A 76 -5.27 -4.18 3.73
CA TYR A 76 -4.56 -2.93 3.70
C TYR A 76 -3.79 -2.71 4.99
N THR A 77 -2.55 -2.26 4.84
CA THR A 77 -1.67 -1.88 5.94
C THR A 77 -1.41 -0.38 5.82
N VAL A 78 -1.88 0.38 6.81
CA VAL A 78 -1.75 1.83 6.87
C VAL A 78 -0.72 2.19 7.92
N TRP A 79 0.32 2.92 7.54
CA TRP A 79 1.34 3.40 8.47
C TRP A 79 1.20 4.90 8.74
N VAL A 80 1.20 5.24 10.02
CA VAL A 80 1.11 6.60 10.52
C VAL A 80 2.44 6.99 11.17
N CYS A 81 2.96 8.16 10.82
CA CYS A 81 4.17 8.76 11.39
C CYS A 81 3.87 10.23 11.68
N ASN A 82 4.24 10.71 12.88
CA ASN A 82 3.96 12.09 13.32
C ASN A 82 2.48 12.49 13.14
N GLY A 83 1.56 11.56 13.42
CA GLY A 83 0.12 11.76 13.34
C GLY A 83 -0.45 11.84 11.92
N LYS A 84 0.33 11.53 10.88
CA LYS A 84 -0.11 11.50 9.48
C LYS A 84 0.14 10.15 8.82
N VAL A 85 -0.79 9.74 7.97
CA VAL A 85 -0.61 8.59 7.09
C VAL A 85 0.53 8.89 6.13
N PHE A 86 1.55 8.05 6.11
CA PHE A 86 2.68 8.19 5.18
C PHE A 86 2.84 6.99 4.24
N ARG A 87 2.21 5.85 4.56
CA ARG A 87 2.23 4.68 3.67
C ARG A 87 0.91 3.91 3.66
N ILE A 88 0.52 3.64 2.41
CA ILE A 88 -0.52 2.80 1.81
C ILE A 88 -0.10 1.43 1.26
N ASP A 89 -0.10 0.34 2.02
CA ASP A 89 0.19 -0.98 1.42
C ASP A 89 -1.08 -1.83 1.27
N VAL A 90 -1.18 -2.60 0.19
CA VAL A 90 -2.31 -3.49 -0.08
C VAL A 90 -1.82 -4.87 -0.52
N ILE A 91 -2.47 -5.91 -0.01
CA ILE A 91 -2.24 -7.31 -0.37
C ILE A 91 -3.59 -7.91 -0.76
N ASN A 92 -3.68 -8.47 -1.97
CA ASN A 92 -4.86 -9.24 -2.38
C ASN A 92 -4.79 -10.64 -1.75
N LYS A 93 -5.90 -11.12 -1.18
CA LYS A 93 -6.03 -12.49 -0.67
C LYS A 93 -6.34 -13.50 -1.77
#